data_AF-A0A9P9FSH2-F1
#
_entry.id   AF-A0A9P9FSH2-F1
#
_cell.length_a   1.000
_cell.length_b   1.000
_cell.length_c   1.000
_cell.angle_alpha   90.00
_cell.angle_beta   90.00
_cell.angle_gamma   90.00
#
_symmetry.space_group_name_H-M   'P 1'
#
loop_
_entity.id
_entity.type
_entity.pdbx_description
1 polymer ?
#
loop_
_entity_poly.entity_id
_entity_poly.type
_entity_poly.pdbx_seq_one_letter_code
_entity_poly.pdbx_strand_id
1 'polypeptide(L)'
;MTRAQQTISLALLVSSLYLALFLELIPLPPVVQEQIVPVLPFWALVSFGAYLLFRLGLGILTFNDVPDAHSELMKEIDEAKVDLRKLGVDVD
;
A
#
# COMPACT_ATOMS: atom_id res chain seq x y z
N MET A 1 -14.26 -6.16 -17.17
CA MET A 1 -13.35 -5.00 -17.17
C MET A 1 -12.01 -5.44 -16.62
N THR A 2 -10.90 -5.11 -17.28
CA THR A 2 -9.56 -5.38 -16.73
C THR A 2 -9.29 -4.44 -15.56
N ARG A 3 -8.40 -4.83 -14.63
CA ARG A 3 -8.02 -3.97 -13.49
C ARG A 3 -7.48 -2.62 -13.95
N ALA A 4 -6.73 -2.60 -15.06
CA ALA A 4 -6.25 -1.37 -15.69
C ALA A 4 -7.37 -0.48 -16.24
N GLN A 5 -8.41 -1.05 -16.83
CA GLN A 5 -9.55 -0.27 -17.31
C GLN A 5 -10.31 0.38 -16.16
N GLN A 6 -10.45 -0.32 -15.02
CA GLN A 6 -11.11 0.21 -13.82
C GLN A 6 -10.33 1.38 -13.20
N THR A 7 -9.00 1.29 -13.14
CA THR A 7 -8.17 2.39 -12.61
C THR A 7 -8.20 3.60 -13.52
N ILE A 8 -8.13 3.40 -14.84
CA ILE A 8 -8.21 4.49 -15.82
C ILE A 8 -9.60 5.15 -15.76
N SER A 9 -10.68 4.37 -15.69
CA SER A 9 -12.04 4.94 -15.61
C SER A 9 -12.24 5.76 -14.33
N LEU A 10 -11.70 5.30 -13.21
CA LEU A 10 -11.76 6.02 -11.94
C LEU A 10 -10.94 7.31 -12.00
N ALA A 11 -9.72 7.25 -12.53
CA ALA A 11 -8.85 8.41 -12.70
C ALA A 11 -9.53 9.47 -13.59
N LEU A 12 -10.15 9.04 -14.70
CA LEU A 12 -10.92 9.92 -15.58
C LEU A 12 -12.09 10.59 -14.83
N LEU A 13 -12.86 9.82 -14.06
CA LEU A 13 -13.98 10.36 -13.29
C LEU A 13 -13.54 11.38 -12.24
N VAL A 14 -12.45 11.12 -11.53
CA VAL A 14 -11.91 12.07 -10.54
C VAL A 14 -11.38 13.33 -11.23
N SER A 15 -10.67 13.18 -12.35
CA SER A 15 -10.18 14.32 -13.12
C SER A 15 -11.29 15.17 -13.73
N SER A 16 -12.38 14.54 -14.21
CA SER A 16 -13.51 15.27 -14.79
C SER A 16 -14.28 16.05 -13.71
N LEU A 17 -14.44 15.49 -12.52
CA LEU A 17 -15.02 16.18 -11.38
C LEU A 17 -14.17 17.38 -10.94
N TYR A 18 -12.84 17.23 -10.88
CA TYR A 18 -11.93 18.32 -10.55
C TYR A 18 -11.99 19.44 -11.58
N LEU A 19 -12.00 19.13 -12.87
CA LEU A 19 -12.12 20.13 -13.94
C LEU A 19 -13.47 20.86 -13.90
N ALA A 20 -14.56 20.15 -13.58
CA ALA A 20 -15.87 20.78 -13.42
C ALA A 20 -15.90 21.80 -12.27
N LEU A 21 -15.21 21.50 -11.16
CA LEU A 21 -15.02 22.42 -10.04
C LEU A 21 -14.10 23.59 -10.44
N PHE A 22 -13.02 23.32 -11.16
CA PHE A 22 -12.05 24.34 -11.60
C PHE A 22 -12.65 25.35 -12.60
N LEU A 23 -13.55 24.90 -13.49
CA LEU A 23 -14.23 25.73 -14.49
C LEU A 23 -15.46 26.48 -13.96
N GLU A 24 -15.67 26.50 -12.64
CA GLU A 24 -16.80 27.19 -11.99
C GLU A 24 -18.18 26.75 -12.49
N LEU A 25 -18.29 25.50 -12.99
CA LEU A 25 -19.56 24.98 -13.49
C LEU A 25 -20.60 24.78 -12.36
N ILE A 26 -20.12 24.74 -11.12
CA ILE A 26 -20.91 24.67 -9.89
C ILE A 26 -20.72 25.99 -9.15
N PRO A 27 -21.80 26.74 -8.83
CA PRO A 27 -21.67 27.98 -8.08
C PRO A 27 -21.22 27.69 -6.66
N LEU A 28 -19.95 27.96 -6.37
CA LEU A 28 -19.33 27.84 -5.05
C LEU A 28 -19.04 29.23 -4.46
N PRO A 29 -18.91 29.35 -3.13
CA PRO A 29 -18.46 30.59 -2.52
C PRO A 29 -17.08 31.00 -3.04
N PRO A 30 -16.82 32.30 -3.29
CA PRO A 30 -15.59 32.78 -3.92
C PRO A 30 -14.33 32.38 -3.12
N VAL A 31 -14.44 32.35 -1.78
CA VAL A 31 -13.36 31.91 -0.88
C VAL A 31 -12.93 30.46 -1.17
N VAL A 32 -13.88 29.57 -1.44
CA VAL A 32 -13.59 28.16 -1.71
C VAL A 32 -12.99 28.00 -3.10
N GLN A 33 -13.54 28.72 -4.07
CA GLN A 33 -13.11 28.64 -5.48
C GLN A 33 -11.67 29.13 -5.67
N GLU A 34 -11.31 30.26 -5.06
CA GLU A 34 -9.99 30.85 -5.25
C GLU A 34 -8.91 30.21 -4.39
N GLN A 35 -9.24 29.79 -3.16
CA GLN A 35 -8.24 29.36 -2.19
C GLN A 35 -8.13 27.83 -2.03
N ILE A 36 -9.24 27.11 -2.19
CA ILE A 36 -9.31 25.67 -1.88
C ILE A 36 -9.20 24.83 -3.14
N VAL A 37 -9.96 25.16 -4.19
CA VAL A 37 -10.00 24.37 -5.44
C VAL A 37 -8.61 24.21 -6.08
N PRO A 38 -7.77 25.24 -6.21
CA PRO A 38 -6.46 25.10 -6.87
C PRO A 38 -5.46 24.26 -6.05
N VAL A 39 -5.58 24.26 -4.72
CA VAL A 39 -4.63 23.61 -3.80
C VAL A 39 -5.03 22.17 -3.49
N LEU A 40 -6.28 21.78 -3.74
CA LEU A 40 -6.82 20.45 -3.49
C LEU A 40 -5.96 19.29 -4.02
N PRO A 41 -5.46 19.31 -5.28
CA PRO A 41 -4.63 18.22 -5.79
C PRO A 41 -3.30 18.08 -5.04
N PHE A 42 -2.68 19.21 -4.69
CA PHE A 42 -1.43 19.22 -3.94
C PHE A 42 -1.65 18.76 -2.50
N TRP A 43 -2.74 19.20 -1.87
CA TRP A 43 -3.10 18.75 -0.53
C TRP A 43 -3.41 17.24 -0.47
N ALA A 44 -4.09 16.70 -1.49
CA ALA A 44 -4.31 15.27 -1.63
C ALA A 44 -3.00 14.50 -1.78
N LEU A 45 -2.04 15.01 -2.56
CA LEU A 45 -0.72 14.41 -2.72
C LEU A 45 0.07 14.37 -1.40
N VAL A 46 0.10 15.48 -0.67
CA VAL A 46 0.83 15.59 0.61
C VAL A 46 0.22 14.68 1.67
N SER A 47 -1.11 14.68 1.81
CA SER A 47 -1.81 13.80 2.76
C SER A 47 -1.62 12.32 2.43
N PHE A 48 -1.66 11.96 1.15
CA PHE A 48 -1.36 10.60 0.71
C PHE A 48 0.08 10.20 1.02
N GLY A 49 1.05 11.09 0.76
CA GLY A 49 2.45 10.87 1.12
C GLY A 49 2.66 10.66 2.63
N ALA A 50 2.03 11.49 3.45
CA ALA A 50 2.08 11.36 4.91
C ALA A 50 1.45 10.04 5.38
N TYR A 51 0.32 9.63 4.80
CA TYR A 51 -0.32 8.35 5.10
C TYR A 51 0.57 7.16 4.75
N LEU A 52 1.23 7.18 3.58
CA LEU A 52 2.16 6.12 3.19
C LEU A 52 3.37 6.04 4.13
N LEU A 53 3.96 7.17 4.51
CA LEU A 53 5.06 7.23 5.46
C LEU A 53 4.64 6.70 6.83
N PHE A 54 3.47 7.09 7.32
CA PHE A 54 2.94 6.59 8.57
C PHE A 54 2.71 5.07 8.53
N ARG A 55 2.11 4.56 7.45
CA ARG A 55 1.87 3.12 7.28
C ARG A 55 3.18 2.33 7.21
N LEU A 56 4.18 2.86 6.52
CA LEU A 56 5.51 2.26 6.47
C LEU A 56 6.17 2.28 7.84
N GLY A 57 6.12 3.41 8.55
CA GLY A 57 6.63 3.55 9.90
C GLY A 57 5.98 2.58 10.87
N LEU A 58 4.66 2.44 10.82
CA LEU A 58 3.94 1.41 11.58
C LEU A 58 4.37 0.00 11.18
N GLY A 59 4.52 -0.30 9.90
CA GLY A 59 4.99 -1.61 9.44
C GLY A 59 6.38 -1.98 9.98
N ILE A 60 7.28 -1.00 10.09
CA ILE A 60 8.62 -1.17 10.67
C ILE A 60 8.53 -1.31 12.20
N LEU A 61 7.72 -0.50 12.88
CA LEU A 61 7.56 -0.58 14.33
C LEU A 61 6.88 -1.88 14.78
N THR A 62 6.01 -2.42 13.93
CA THR A 62 5.25 -3.65 14.19
C THR A 62 5.85 -4.84 13.44
N PHE A 63 7.12 -4.75 13.01
CA PHE A 63 7.81 -5.86 12.37
C PHE A 63 7.82 -7.01 13.37
N ASN A 64 6.97 -8.00 13.11
CA ASN A 64 6.83 -9.17 13.95
C ASN A 64 8.13 -9.95 13.78
N ASP A 65 9.02 -9.89 14.76
CA ASP A 65 10.00 -10.95 14.89
C ASP A 65 9.17 -12.24 14.89
N VAL A 66 9.45 -13.16 13.98
CA VAL A 66 8.70 -14.42 13.87
C VAL A 66 9.56 -15.55 14.46
N PRO A 67 9.84 -15.54 15.78
CA PRO A 67 10.67 -16.56 16.41
C PRO A 67 10.01 -17.94 16.33
N ASP A 68 8.68 -17.99 16.33
CA ASP A 68 7.92 -19.23 16.26
C ASP A 68 8.11 -19.93 14.91
N ALA A 69 7.99 -19.21 13.79
CA ALA A 69 8.24 -19.78 12.46
C ALA A 69 9.71 -20.18 12.27
N HIS A 70 10.66 -19.43 12.84
CA HIS A 70 12.06 -19.84 12.86
C HIS A 70 12.24 -21.15 13.65
N SER A 71 11.56 -21.30 14.80
CA SER A 71 11.64 -22.52 15.61
C SER A 71 11.00 -23.74 14.94
N GLU A 72 9.89 -23.53 14.22
CA GLU A 72 9.20 -24.57 13.46
C GLU A 72 10.05 -25.04 12.28
N LEU A 73 10.60 -24.10 11.49
CA LEU A 73 11.51 -24.42 10.39
C LEU A 73 12.75 -25.19 10.87
N MET A 74 13.34 -24.81 12.01
CA MET A 74 14.49 -25.55 12.54
C MET A 74 14.13 -26.99 12.95
N LYS A 75 12.93 -27.22 13.50
CA LYS A 75 12.47 -28.59 13.77
C LYS A 75 12.29 -29.41 12.51
N GLU A 76 11.68 -28.84 11.47
CA GLU A 76 11.51 -29.52 10.18
C GLU A 76 12.87 -29.88 9.55
N ILE A 77 13.87 -29.00 9.67
CA ILE A 77 15.23 -29.28 9.22
C ILE A 77 15.84 -30.45 9.98
N ASP A 78 15.67 -30.52 11.30
CA ASP A 78 16.20 -31.62 12.10
C ASP A 78 15.52 -32.96 11.76
N GLU A 79 14.20 -32.97 11.56
CA GLU A 79 13.45 -34.15 11.13
C GLU A 79 13.90 -34.62 9.74
N ALA A 80 14.05 -33.70 8.78
CA ALA A 80 14.54 -33.99 7.45
C ALA A 80 15.97 -34.55 7.46
N LYS A 81 16.87 -33.99 8.30
CA LYS A 81 18.23 -34.54 8.49
C LYS A 81 18.19 -35.97 9.02
N VAL A 82 17.31 -36.26 9.99
CA VAL A 82 17.16 -37.61 10.53
C VAL A 82 16.69 -38.59 9.45
N ASP A 83 15.74 -38.20 8.62
CA ASP A 83 15.22 -39.06 7.54
C ASP A 83 16.24 -39.26 6.42
N LEU A 84 17.01 -38.23 6.06
CA LEU A 84 18.12 -38.37 5.10
C LEU A 84 19.22 -39.30 5.61
N ARG A 85 19.54 -39.25 6.91
CA ARG A 85 20.47 -40.20 7.55
C ARG A 85 19.94 -41.64 7.49
N LYS A 86 18.64 -41.86 7.69
CA LYS A 86 18.02 -43.19 7.53
C LYS A 86 18.12 -43.70 6.09
N LEU A 87 18.09 -42.80 5.11
CA LEU A 87 18.29 -43.11 3.68
C LEU A 87 19.77 -43.27 3.29
N GLY A 88 20.70 -43.16 4.23
CA GLY A 88 22.14 -43.35 4.01
C GLY A 88 22.84 -42.14 3.39
N VAL A 89 22.22 -40.95 3.43
CA VAL A 89 22.81 -39.70 2.95
C VAL A 89 23.49 -38.98 4.12
N ASP A 90 24.75 -38.58 3.93
CA ASP A 90 25.51 -37.81 4.90
C ASP A 90 25.07 -36.33 4.89
N VAL A 91 24.77 -35.77 6.05
CA VAL A 91 24.09 -34.45 6.20
C VAL A 91 24.65 -33.64 7.38
N ASP A 92 25.97 -33.67 7.57
CA ASP A 92 26.70 -32.77 8.48
C ASP A 92 26.90 -31.36 7.90
#